data_AF-A0A173MC76-F1
#
_entry.id   AF-A0A173MC76-F1
#
_cell.length_a   1.000
_cell.length_b   1.000
_cell.length_c   1.000
_cell.angle_alpha   90.00
_cell.angle_beta   90.00
_cell.angle_gamma   90.00
#
_symmetry.space_group_name_H-M   'P 1'
#
loop_
_entity.id
_entity.type
_entity.pdbx_description
1 polymer ?
#
loop_
_entity_poly.entity_id
_entity_poly.type
_entity_poly.pdbx_seq_one_letter_code
_entity_poly.pdbx_strand_id
1 'polypeptide(L)'
;MFIRSLLLGIIAGLLAGVASWLYQKQVYLEATATDFATVVKTSNIFIGSLIGGLLAAVGYWLTIKILKSKGEIVFNLIFVVLSFASILKILSFSLPPTSEDDPALLIGLTVPMHFFPALAWFTLKPLFFPAKAAE
;
A
#
# COMPACT_ATOMS: atom_id res chain seq x y z
N MET A 1 0.57 12.22 19.38
CA MET A 1 -0.30 11.73 18.30
C MET A 1 0.48 11.41 17.02
N PHE A 2 1.29 12.35 16.52
CA PHE A 2 2.10 12.16 15.30
C PHE A 2 3.09 10.99 15.36
N ILE A 3 3.82 10.80 16.48
CA ILE A 3 4.77 9.68 16.60
C ILE A 3 4.06 8.32 16.47
N ARG A 4 2.85 8.18 17.04
CA ARG A 4 2.07 6.94 16.92
C ARG A 4 1.62 6.69 15.48
N SER A 5 1.19 7.73 14.76
CA SER A 5 0.84 7.59 13.34
C SER A 5 2.06 7.30 12.49
N LEU A 6 3.22 7.88 12.80
CA LEU A 6 4.47 7.62 12.09
C LEU A 6 4.94 6.17 12.28
N LEU A 7 4.92 5.67 13.52
CA LEU A 7 5.25 4.27 13.81
C LEU A 7 4.28 3.30 13.10
N LEU A 8 2.98 3.57 13.16
CA LEU A 8 1.98 2.80 12.42
C LEU A 8 2.26 2.83 10.92
N GLY A 9 2.58 3.99 10.34
CA GLY A 9 2.89 4.12 8.92
C GLY A 9 4.13 3.34 8.50
N ILE A 10 5.21 3.39 9.29
CA ILE A 10 6.43 2.62 9.03
C ILE A 10 6.14 1.12 9.10
N ILE A 11 5.47 0.65 10.15
CA ILE A 11 5.17 -0.77 10.34
C ILE A 11 4.21 -1.27 9.26
N ALA A 12 3.15 -0.52 8.95
CA ALA A 12 2.22 -0.85 7.89
C ALA A 12 2.91 -0.89 6.52
N GLY A 13 3.79 0.08 6.23
CA GLY A 13 4.55 0.13 4.98
C GLY A 13 5.54 -1.03 4.84
N LEU A 14 6.24 -1.40 5.91
CA LEU A 14 7.13 -2.56 5.91
C LEU A 14 6.35 -3.86 5.70
N LEU A 15 5.26 -4.06 6.43
CA LEU A 15 4.42 -5.26 6.28
C LEU A 15 3.78 -5.33 4.89
N ALA A 16 3.35 -4.20 4.33
CA ALA A 16 2.86 -4.14 2.96
C ALA A 16 3.96 -4.45 1.93
N GLY A 17 5.20 -4.03 2.18
CA GLY A 17 6.37 -4.41 1.37
C GLY A 17 6.63 -5.91 1.41
N VAL A 18 6.61 -6.52 2.59
CA VAL A 18 6.75 -7.97 2.77
C VAL A 18 5.60 -8.72 2.07
N ALA A 19 4.36 -8.29 2.27
CA ALA A 19 3.19 -8.89 1.62
C ALA A 19 3.27 -8.80 0.09
N SER A 20 3.70 -7.66 -0.45
CA SER A 20 3.91 -7.45 -1.89
C SER A 20 5.01 -8.37 -2.43
N TRP A 21 6.12 -8.47 -1.71
CA TRP A 21 7.23 -9.33 -2.10
C TRP A 21 6.85 -10.82 -2.09
N LEU A 22 6.16 -11.28 -1.03
CA LEU A 22 5.61 -12.64 -0.97
C LEU A 22 4.60 -12.90 -2.09
N TYR A 23 3.73 -11.92 -2.36
CA TYR A 23 2.79 -12.00 -3.46
C TYR A 23 3.51 -12.18 -4.80
N GLN A 24 4.55 -11.39 -5.09
CA GLN A 24 5.32 -11.54 -6.31
C GLN A 24 6.04 -12.89 -6.41
N LYS A 25 6.75 -13.29 -5.35
CA LYS A 25 7.73 -14.38 -5.41
C LYS A 25 7.16 -15.76 -5.13
N GLN A 26 6.08 -15.86 -4.38
CA GLN A 26 5.44 -17.14 -4.08
C GLN A 26 4.14 -17.25 -4.84
N VAL A 27 3.17 -16.39 -4.51
CA VAL A 27 1.80 -16.55 -5.02
C VAL A 27 1.69 -16.34 -6.52
N TYR A 28 2.23 -15.24 -7.04
CA TYR A 28 2.06 -14.84 -8.43
C TYR A 28 2.91 -15.67 -9.38
N LEU A 29 4.19 -15.89 -9.01
CA LEU A 29 5.10 -16.72 -9.78
C LEU A 29 4.59 -18.16 -9.89
N GLU A 30 4.10 -18.76 -8.80
CA GLU A 30 3.54 -20.12 -8.83
C GLU A 30 2.26 -20.20 -9.67
N ALA A 31 1.41 -19.18 -9.63
CA ALA A 31 0.15 -19.18 -10.36
C ALA A 31 0.29 -18.91 -11.86
N THR A 32 1.31 -18.16 -12.28
CA THR A 32 1.44 -17.66 -13.67
C THR A 32 2.69 -18.16 -14.39
N ALA A 33 3.66 -18.73 -13.67
CA ALA A 33 4.99 -19.07 -14.17
C ALA A 33 5.76 -17.88 -14.79
N THR A 34 5.39 -16.64 -14.45
CA THR A 34 6.00 -15.41 -14.98
C THR A 34 6.74 -14.65 -13.88
N ASP A 35 7.99 -14.23 -14.13
CA ASP A 35 8.79 -13.43 -13.19
C ASP A 35 9.01 -11.98 -13.67
N PHE A 36 8.32 -11.05 -13.02
CA PHE A 36 8.46 -9.62 -13.28
C PHE A 36 9.53 -8.93 -12.42
N ALA A 37 10.43 -9.65 -11.75
CA ALA A 37 11.42 -9.03 -10.84
C ALA A 37 12.41 -8.06 -11.51
N THR A 38 12.60 -8.15 -12.82
CA THR A 38 13.41 -7.19 -13.60
C THR A 38 12.69 -5.85 -13.80
N VAL A 39 11.36 -5.88 -13.87
CA VAL A 39 10.47 -4.71 -14.06
C VAL A 39 10.05 -4.15 -12.69
N VAL A 40 9.49 -4.99 -11.84
CA VAL A 40 9.03 -4.68 -10.49
C VAL A 40 10.08 -5.18 -9.50
N LYS A 41 11.14 -4.38 -9.33
CA LYS A 41 12.25 -4.71 -8.44
C LYS A 41 11.79 -4.76 -6.99
N THR A 42 12.33 -5.71 -6.21
CA THR A 42 12.08 -5.81 -4.76
C THR A 42 12.34 -4.48 -4.05
N SER A 43 13.41 -3.76 -4.39
CA SER A 43 13.70 -2.44 -3.81
C SER A 43 12.55 -1.45 -4.03
N ASN A 44 11.96 -1.43 -5.22
CA ASN A 44 10.87 -0.53 -5.57
C ASN A 44 9.59 -0.89 -4.82
N ILE A 45 9.33 -2.20 -4.61
CA ILE A 45 8.21 -2.68 -3.82
C ILE A 45 8.30 -2.15 -2.38
N PHE A 46 9.43 -2.36 -1.71
CA PHE A 46 9.60 -1.92 -0.31
C PHE A 46 9.58 -0.40 -0.18
N ILE A 47 10.27 0.33 -1.08
CA ILE A 47 10.27 1.79 -1.09
C ILE A 47 8.87 2.34 -1.34
N GLY A 48 8.14 1.80 -2.32
CA GLY A 48 6.77 2.21 -2.63
C GLY A 48 5.82 2.01 -1.45
N SER A 49 5.86 0.84 -0.82
CA SER A 49 5.05 0.54 0.35
C SER A 49 5.40 1.39 1.57
N LEU A 50 6.69 1.64 1.81
CA LEU A 50 7.15 2.56 2.86
C LEU A 50 6.67 4.00 2.62
N ILE A 51 6.80 4.50 1.40
CA ILE A 51 6.30 5.84 1.04
C ILE A 51 4.78 5.89 1.25
N GLY A 52 4.04 4.87 0.83
CA GLY A 52 2.60 4.76 1.08
C GLY A 52 2.25 4.84 2.57
N GLY A 53 2.97 4.09 3.41
CA GLY A 53 2.81 4.12 4.86
C GLY A 53 3.18 5.47 5.51
N LEU A 54 4.24 6.12 5.05
CA LEU A 54 4.66 7.44 5.53
C LEU A 54 3.65 8.54 5.13
N LEU A 55 3.16 8.51 3.90
CA LEU A 55 2.11 9.41 3.43
C LEU A 55 0.81 9.20 4.21
N ALA A 56 0.45 7.95 4.52
CA ALA A 56 -0.67 7.62 5.37
C ALA A 56 -0.49 8.21 6.79
N ALA A 57 0.70 8.10 7.38
CA ALA A 57 0.99 8.67 8.69
C ALA A 57 0.81 10.19 8.74
N VAL A 58 1.34 10.90 7.74
CA VAL A 58 1.23 12.36 7.63
C VAL A 58 -0.23 12.76 7.35
N GLY A 59 -0.87 12.09 6.39
CA GLY A 59 -2.27 12.33 6.02
C GLY A 59 -3.21 12.15 7.19
N TYR A 60 -3.08 11.05 7.94
CA TYR A 60 -3.90 10.76 9.12
C TYR A 60 -3.72 11.81 10.21
N TRP A 61 -2.47 12.19 10.49
CA TRP A 61 -2.21 13.22 11.48
C TRP A 61 -2.82 14.57 11.09
N LEU A 62 -2.69 14.97 9.82
CA LEU A 62 -3.25 16.22 9.31
C LEU A 62 -4.79 16.22 9.37
N THR A 63 -5.45 15.17 8.88
CA THR A 63 -6.91 15.10 8.85
C THR A 63 -7.50 15.11 10.26
N ILE A 64 -6.91 14.39 11.22
CA ILE A 64 -7.37 14.41 12.61
C ILE A 64 -7.13 15.79 13.23
N LYS A 65 -5.99 16.43 12.95
CA LYS A 65 -5.69 17.78 13.45
C LYS A 65 -6.68 18.82 12.94
N ILE A 66 -7.09 18.74 11.68
CA ILE A 66 -7.94 19.74 11.02
C ILE A 66 -9.43 19.47 11.27
N LEU A 67 -9.87 18.22 11.09
CA LEU A 67 -11.30 17.85 11.06
C LEU A 67 -11.80 17.22 12.37
N LYS A 68 -10.90 17.01 13.34
CA LYS A 68 -11.22 16.51 14.69
C LYS A 68 -12.04 15.22 14.62
N SER A 69 -13.31 15.25 15.05
CA SER A 69 -14.22 14.09 15.10
C SER A 69 -14.48 13.45 13.74
N LYS A 70 -14.37 14.20 12.63
CA LYS A 70 -14.56 13.69 11.27
C LYS A 70 -13.24 13.28 10.59
N GLY A 71 -12.10 13.51 11.22
CA GLY A 71 -10.79 13.32 10.57
C GLY A 71 -10.49 11.88 10.18
N GLU A 72 -11.01 10.91 10.93
CA GLU A 72 -10.78 9.50 10.66
C GLU A 72 -11.52 9.02 9.41
N ILE A 73 -12.82 9.27 9.33
CA ILE A 73 -13.62 8.83 8.16
C ILE A 73 -13.14 9.51 6.88
N VAL A 74 -12.77 10.79 6.97
CA VAL A 74 -12.22 11.54 5.84
C VAL A 74 -10.85 10.99 5.43
N PHE A 75 -9.98 10.66 6.40
CA PHE A 75 -8.72 10.01 6.10
C PHE A 75 -8.91 8.66 5.39
N ASN A 76 -9.76 7.79 5.93
CA ASN A 76 -9.98 6.47 5.35
C ASN A 76 -10.49 6.60 3.90
N LEU A 77 -11.43 7.52 3.65
CA LEU A 77 -11.92 7.79 2.30
C LEU A 77 -10.81 8.28 1.37
N ILE A 78 -10.04 9.29 1.79
CA ILE A 78 -8.92 9.82 1.00
C ILE A 78 -7.90 8.72 0.73
N PHE A 79 -7.55 7.91 1.72
CA PHE A 79 -6.52 6.90 1.58
C PHE A 79 -6.95 5.80 0.59
N VAL A 80 -8.20 5.35 0.67
CA VAL A 80 -8.76 4.41 -0.31
C VAL A 80 -8.75 5.02 -1.72
N VAL A 81 -9.21 6.26 -1.89
CA VAL A 81 -9.21 6.94 -3.20
C VAL A 81 -7.79 7.08 -3.75
N LEU A 82 -6.81 7.41 -2.92
CA LEU A 82 -5.41 7.51 -3.33
C LEU A 82 -4.81 6.14 -3.67
N SER A 83 -5.17 5.07 -2.94
CA SER A 83 -4.79 3.70 -3.32
C SER A 83 -5.34 3.33 -4.70
N PHE A 84 -6.60 3.65 -5.00
CA PHE A 84 -7.14 3.46 -6.34
C PHE A 84 -6.45 4.33 -7.39
N ALA A 85 -6.24 5.62 -7.11
CA ALA A 85 -5.58 6.53 -8.04
C ALA A 85 -4.14 6.11 -8.35
N SER A 86 -3.45 5.49 -7.38
CA SER A 86 -2.08 5.02 -7.57
C SER A 86 -1.95 3.89 -8.62
N ILE A 87 -3.04 3.16 -8.90
CA ILE A 87 -3.10 2.14 -9.95
C ILE A 87 -3.09 2.76 -11.35
N LEU A 88 -3.59 3.98 -11.53
CA LEU A 88 -3.68 4.62 -12.84
C LEU A 88 -2.32 4.70 -13.54
N LYS A 89 -1.25 4.90 -12.76
CA LYS A 89 0.13 4.90 -13.28
C LYS A 89 0.53 3.55 -13.87
N ILE A 90 0.07 2.45 -13.26
CA ILE A 90 0.35 1.10 -13.72
C ILE A 90 -0.40 0.77 -14.99
N LEU A 91 -1.65 1.22 -15.12
CA LEU A 91 -2.44 1.03 -16.34
C LEU A 91 -1.79 1.71 -17.56
N SER A 92 -0.98 2.74 -17.33
CA SER A 92 -0.21 3.42 -18.38
C SER A 92 1.18 2.84 -18.63
N PHE A 93 1.61 1.83 -17.86
CA PHE A 93 2.94 1.25 -18.00
C PHE A 93 2.95 0.17 -19.08
N SER A 94 3.90 0.28 -20.03
CA SER A 94 4.13 -0.75 -21.03
C SER A 94 5.37 -1.57 -20.67
N LEU A 95 5.31 -2.87 -20.93
CA LEU A 95 6.48 -3.74 -20.80
C LEU A 95 7.60 -3.30 -21.76
N PRO A 96 8.87 -3.55 -21.40
CA PRO A 96 9.98 -3.34 -22.33
C PRO A 96 9.72 -4.08 -23.65
N PRO A 97 10.08 -3.52 -24.81
CA PRO A 97 9.87 -4.18 -26.11
C PRO A 97 10.53 -5.57 -26.24
N THR A 98 11.47 -5.89 -25.35
CA THR A 98 12.19 -7.16 -25.28
C THR A 98 11.49 -8.21 -24.41
N SER A 99 10.38 -7.88 -23.75
CA SER A 99 9.60 -8.83 -22.93
C SER A 99 8.57 -9.51 -23.81
N GLU A 100 8.48 -10.84 -23.70
CA GLU A 100 7.45 -11.66 -24.36
C GLU A 100 6.20 -11.84 -23.49
N ASP A 101 6.19 -11.25 -22.30
CA ASP A 101 5.11 -11.42 -21.32
C ASP A 101 3.88 -10.58 -21.67
N ASP A 102 2.70 -11.05 -21.30
CA ASP A 102 1.45 -10.30 -21.45
C ASP A 102 1.41 -9.12 -20.46
N PRO A 103 1.25 -7.86 -20.93
CA PRO A 103 1.08 -6.69 -20.06
C PRO A 103 -0.06 -6.82 -19.04
N ALA A 104 -1.10 -7.60 -19.34
CA ALA A 104 -2.20 -7.85 -18.42
C ALA A 104 -1.74 -8.59 -17.14
N LEU A 105 -0.72 -9.45 -17.25
CA LEU A 105 -0.14 -10.14 -16.09
C LEU A 105 0.61 -9.16 -15.17
N LEU A 106 1.34 -8.19 -15.74
CA LEU A 106 1.97 -7.15 -14.93
C LEU A 106 0.94 -6.34 -14.12
N ILE A 107 -0.20 -6.01 -14.75
CA ILE A 107 -1.32 -5.34 -14.07
C ILE A 107 -1.87 -6.25 -12.98
N GLY A 108 -2.09 -7.53 -13.27
CA GLY A 108 -2.55 -8.52 -12.29
C GLY A 108 -1.64 -8.65 -11.07
N LEU A 109 -0.32 -8.57 -11.26
CA LEU A 109 0.67 -8.59 -10.17
C LEU A 109 0.62 -7.32 -9.33
N THR A 110 0.58 -6.17 -9.98
CA THR A 110 0.89 -4.92 -9.31
C THR A 110 -0.33 -4.24 -8.70
N VAL A 111 -1.52 -4.38 -9.30
CA VAL A 111 -2.76 -3.79 -8.76
C VAL A 111 -3.01 -4.18 -7.29
N PRO A 112 -2.93 -5.46 -6.88
CA PRO A 112 -3.11 -5.84 -5.48
C PRO A 112 -2.10 -5.18 -4.53
N MET A 113 -0.83 -5.05 -4.96
CA MET A 113 0.24 -4.47 -4.13
C MET A 113 -0.06 -3.03 -3.71
N HIS A 114 -0.76 -2.26 -4.53
CA HIS A 114 -1.12 -0.86 -4.23
C HIS A 114 -2.15 -0.72 -3.09
N PHE A 115 -2.88 -1.78 -2.76
CA PHE A 115 -3.83 -1.79 -1.65
C PHE A 115 -3.21 -2.27 -0.34
N PHE A 116 -2.07 -2.97 -0.37
CA PHE A 116 -1.47 -3.55 0.83
C PHE A 116 -1.11 -2.51 1.91
N PRO A 117 -0.60 -1.30 1.58
CA PRO A 117 -0.38 -0.27 2.60
C PRO A 117 -1.66 0.17 3.32
N ALA A 118 -2.77 0.29 2.58
CA ALA A 118 -4.07 0.66 3.15
C ALA A 118 -4.63 -0.46 4.02
N LEU A 119 -4.58 -1.70 3.55
CA LEU A 119 -5.00 -2.87 4.33
C LEU A 119 -4.19 -2.98 5.63
N ALA A 120 -2.86 -2.93 5.54
CA ALA A 120 -1.98 -2.98 6.71
C ALA A 120 -2.28 -1.86 7.70
N TRP A 121 -2.50 -0.63 7.22
CA TRP A 121 -2.88 0.49 8.06
C TRP A 121 -4.20 0.24 8.78
N PHE A 122 -5.28 -0.10 8.05
CA PHE A 122 -6.60 -0.29 8.63
C PHE A 122 -6.63 -1.43 9.65
N THR A 123 -5.90 -2.51 9.39
CA THR A 123 -5.76 -3.65 10.31
C THR A 123 -5.01 -3.27 11.58
N LEU A 124 -3.90 -2.53 11.47
CA LEU A 124 -3.04 -2.23 12.61
C LEU A 124 -3.46 -0.98 13.39
N LYS A 125 -4.27 -0.08 12.80
CA LYS A 125 -4.67 1.18 13.43
C LYS A 125 -5.21 1.01 14.87
N PRO A 126 -6.08 0.03 15.19
CA PRO A 126 -6.59 -0.16 16.55
C PRO A 126 -5.50 -0.42 17.61
N LEU A 127 -4.34 -0.96 17.23
CA LEU A 127 -3.22 -1.20 18.16
C LEU A 127 -2.51 0.10 18.57
N PHE A 128 -2.53 1.12 17.71
CA PHE A 128 -1.88 2.42 17.95
C PHE A 128 -2.87 3.49 18.45
N PHE A 129 -4.13 3.35 18.07
CA PHE A 129 -5.24 4.23 18.40
C PHE A 129 -6.44 3.37 18.85
N PRO A 130 -6.40 2.78 20.06
CA PRO A 130 -7.48 1.95 20.56
C PRO A 130 -8.77 2.75 20.70
N ALA A 131 -9.89 2.14 20.31
CA ALA A 131 -11.21 2.70 20.60
C ALA A 131 -11.40 2.76 22.12
N LYS A 132 -12.04 3.82 22.62
CA LYS A 132 -12.48 3.84 24.02
C LYS A 132 -13.45 2.68 24.22
N ALA A 133 -13.21 1.83 25.21
CA ALA A 133 -14.18 0.81 25.59
C ALA A 133 -15.51 1.51 25.92
N ALA A 134 -16.62 0.99 25.38
CA ALA A 134 -17.93 1.42 25.83
C ALA A 134 -18.09 0.89 27.27
N GLU A 135 -18.09 1.81 28.23
CA GLU A 135 -18.51 1.56 29.62
C GLU A 135 -20.03 1.50 29.71
#